data_AF-A0AAD5DVQ8-F1
#
_entry.id   AF-A0AAD5DVQ8-F1
#
_cell.length_a   1.000
_cell.length_b   1.000
_cell.length_c   1.000
_cell.angle_alpha   90.00
_cell.angle_beta   90.00
_cell.angle_gamma   90.00
#
_symmetry.space_group_name_H-M   'P 1'
#
loop_
_entity.id
_entity.type
_entity.pdbx_description
1 polymer ?
#
loop_
_entity_poly.entity_id
_entity_poly.type
_entity_poly.pdbx_seq_one_letter_code
_entity_poly.pdbx_strand_id
1 'polypeptide(L)'
;MNILLVARCKDRLASCAAELQDKYGVQTRTCLVDLQTAGPQDWARIEAAMQGLQIGILLNNAGAFYEHPDYLETLGQEWIQEHLWINCLAPTMLCKMVLPRMKARGKGLIVNIGSGIASAMPEAPLLSVYGAAKTYVDSLSRSLDAEAAPYGVRVQNMWPMFVYTKIAKLDKVSFFGPLPDVWAAAAMWQLGRDTCITPLWVHGLALSALRLMPETGKQVMKKVLYESREKALAKQNGATAVSTAKAAAPAGVQVSAVSGGTAAASARHRK
;
A
#
# COMPACT_ATOMS: atom_id res chain seq x y z
N MET A 1 10.23 -17.39 14.66
CA MET A 1 9.56 -17.50 13.35
C MET A 1 10.46 -16.84 12.33
N ASN A 2 10.78 -17.51 11.22
CA ASN A 2 11.66 -16.96 10.18
C ASN A 2 10.82 -16.31 9.08
N ILE A 3 11.42 -15.39 8.30
CA ILE A 3 10.68 -14.54 7.37
C ILE A 3 11.28 -14.62 5.97
N LEU A 4 10.45 -14.95 4.97
CA LEU A 4 10.75 -14.73 3.55
C LEU A 4 10.10 -13.42 3.11
N LEU A 5 10.91 -12.45 2.70
CA LEU A 5 10.47 -11.14 2.23
C LEU A 5 10.49 -11.10 0.71
N VAL A 6 9.36 -10.76 0.09
CA VAL A 6 9.24 -10.55 -1.36
C VAL A 6 8.89 -9.09 -1.62
N ALA A 7 9.75 -8.36 -2.32
CA ALA A 7 9.52 -6.96 -2.65
C ALA A 7 10.35 -6.52 -3.86
N ARG A 8 10.01 -5.35 -4.42
CA ARG A 8 10.66 -4.82 -5.64
C ARG A 8 11.87 -3.90 -5.41
N CYS A 9 12.05 -3.38 -4.20
CA CYS A 9 13.08 -2.39 -3.92
C CYS A 9 14.24 -3.02 -3.17
N LYS A 10 15.36 -3.27 -3.87
CA LYS A 10 16.53 -3.99 -3.36
C LYS A 10 17.04 -3.43 -2.03
N ASP A 11 17.27 -2.12 -1.96
CA ASP A 11 17.89 -1.50 -0.77
C ASP A 11 16.97 -1.52 0.44
N ARG A 12 15.67 -1.22 0.24
CA ARG A 12 14.66 -1.31 1.31
C ARG A 12 14.44 -2.74 1.77
N LEU A 13 14.48 -3.70 0.86
CA LEU A 13 14.34 -5.13 1.16
C LEU A 13 15.52 -5.62 2.00
N ALA A 14 16.75 -5.27 1.61
CA ALA A 14 17.97 -5.61 2.35
C ALA A 14 18.00 -4.95 3.74
N SER A 15 17.66 -3.66 3.81
CA SER A 15 17.62 -2.92 5.08
C SER A 15 16.59 -3.49 6.04
N CYS A 16 15.39 -3.82 5.55
CA CYS A 16 14.34 -4.44 6.36
C CYS A 16 14.73 -5.84 6.85
N ALA A 17 15.39 -6.64 6.00
CA ALA A 17 15.90 -7.95 6.39
C ALA A 17 16.92 -7.84 7.53
N ALA A 18 17.90 -6.93 7.39
CA ALA A 18 18.91 -6.67 8.42
C ALA A 18 18.27 -6.18 9.73
N GLU A 19 17.34 -5.22 9.67
CA GLU A 19 16.64 -4.73 10.86
C GLU A 19 15.90 -5.86 11.59
N LEU A 20 15.24 -6.76 10.86
CA LEU A 20 14.54 -7.90 11.45
C LEU A 20 15.50 -8.90 12.11
N GLN A 21 16.65 -9.16 11.46
CA GLN A 21 17.70 -10.02 12.00
C GLN A 21 18.29 -9.43 13.29
N ASP A 22 18.67 -8.15 13.25
CA ASP A 22 19.32 -7.46 14.37
C ASP A 22 18.40 -7.30 15.57
N LYS A 23 17.15 -6.90 15.33
CA LYS A 23 16.19 -6.58 16.41
C LYS A 23 15.55 -7.81 17.03
N TYR A 24 15.30 -8.86 16.25
CA TYR A 24 14.51 -10.01 16.70
C TYR A 24 15.26 -11.35 16.64
N GLY A 25 16.49 -11.39 16.13
CA GLY A 25 17.29 -12.62 16.05
C GLY A 25 16.70 -13.69 15.12
N VAL A 26 15.83 -13.31 14.18
CA VAL A 26 15.16 -14.24 13.26
C VAL A 26 15.99 -14.42 12.00
N GLN A 27 15.85 -15.57 11.32
CA GLN A 27 16.44 -15.72 9.98
C GLN A 27 15.53 -15.08 8.93
N THR A 28 16.15 -14.35 7.99
CA THR A 28 15.46 -13.77 6.85
C THR A 28 15.99 -14.33 5.54
N ARG A 29 15.08 -14.52 4.58
CA ARG A 29 15.41 -14.76 3.17
C ARG A 29 14.73 -13.67 2.35
N THR A 30 15.37 -13.19 1.29
CA THR A 30 14.83 -12.12 0.44
C THR A 30 14.66 -12.62 -0.99
N CYS A 31 13.57 -12.21 -1.65
CA CYS A 31 13.30 -12.46 -3.06
C CYS A 31 12.94 -11.12 -3.73
N LEU A 32 13.80 -10.65 -4.64
CA LEU A 32 13.58 -9.40 -5.37
C LEU A 32 12.67 -9.68 -6.58
N VAL A 33 11.42 -9.25 -6.49
CA VAL A 33 10.39 -9.37 -7.54
C VAL A 33 9.46 -8.16 -7.48
N ASP A 34 9.16 -7.59 -8.65
CA ASP A 34 8.04 -6.66 -8.78
C ASP A 34 6.75 -7.42 -9.07
N LEU A 35 5.88 -7.47 -8.06
CA LEU A 35 4.59 -8.12 -8.15
C LEU A 35 3.56 -7.33 -8.97
N GLN A 36 3.89 -6.13 -9.49
CA GLN A 36 3.04 -5.39 -10.45
C GLN A 36 3.17 -5.92 -11.87
N THR A 37 4.32 -6.50 -12.21
CA THR A 37 4.65 -6.95 -13.57
C THR A 37 5.18 -8.39 -13.60
N ALA A 38 5.00 -9.14 -12.51
CA ALA A 38 5.60 -10.46 -12.33
C ALA A 38 5.17 -11.45 -13.41
N GLY A 39 6.14 -11.99 -14.14
CA GLY A 39 5.94 -13.01 -15.17
C GLY A 39 6.30 -14.43 -14.72
N PRO A 40 6.27 -15.42 -15.63
CA PRO A 40 6.61 -16.81 -15.33
C PRO A 40 7.97 -16.99 -14.63
N GLN A 41 8.98 -16.21 -15.02
CA GLN A 41 10.32 -16.27 -14.41
C GLN A 41 10.33 -15.75 -12.97
N ASP A 42 9.53 -14.72 -12.67
CA ASP A 42 9.42 -14.17 -11.31
C ASP A 42 8.66 -15.13 -10.40
N TRP A 43 7.62 -15.79 -10.90
CA TRP A 43 6.92 -16.85 -10.18
C TRP A 43 7.84 -18.03 -9.86
N ALA A 44 8.64 -18.48 -10.83
CA ALA A 44 9.66 -19.50 -10.61
C ALA A 44 10.72 -19.05 -9.57
N ARG A 45 11.12 -17.77 -9.58
CA ARG A 45 12.04 -17.21 -8.58
C ARG A 45 11.44 -17.23 -7.17
N ILE A 46 10.16 -16.90 -7.03
CA ILE A 46 9.45 -16.96 -5.74
C ILE A 46 9.34 -18.41 -5.26
N GLU A 47 8.98 -19.34 -6.14
CA GLU A 47 8.95 -20.78 -5.83
C GLU A 47 10.30 -21.32 -5.39
N ALA A 48 11.37 -20.96 -6.10
CA ALA A 48 12.75 -21.30 -5.75
C ALA A 48 13.13 -20.72 -4.37
N ALA A 49 12.75 -19.47 -4.08
CA ALA A 49 13.00 -18.86 -2.78
C ALA A 49 12.26 -19.57 -1.64
N MET A 50 11.12 -20.22 -1.91
CA MET A 50 10.38 -21.04 -0.95
C MET A 50 10.94 -22.46 -0.78
N GLN A 51 11.87 -22.92 -1.63
CA GLN A 51 12.43 -24.27 -1.51
C GLN A 51 13.16 -24.47 -0.17
N GLY A 52 12.94 -25.65 0.43
CA GLY A 52 13.45 -25.98 1.76
C GLY A 52 12.78 -25.23 2.92
N LEU A 53 11.78 -24.36 2.65
CA LEU A 53 11.05 -23.64 3.69
C LEU A 53 9.67 -24.26 3.92
N GLN A 54 9.30 -24.39 5.19
CA GLN A 54 7.93 -24.66 5.59
C GLN A 54 7.18 -23.33 5.75
N ILE A 55 6.48 -22.89 4.70
CA ILE A 55 5.64 -21.69 4.78
C ILE A 55 4.43 -21.98 5.67
N GLY A 56 4.47 -21.44 6.90
CA GLY A 56 3.39 -21.55 7.88
C GLY A 56 2.34 -20.45 7.75
N ILE A 57 2.78 -19.23 7.39
CA ILE A 57 1.93 -18.06 7.19
C ILE A 57 2.30 -17.41 5.86
N LEU A 58 1.31 -17.14 5.01
CA LEU A 58 1.43 -16.24 3.86
C LEU A 58 0.72 -14.93 4.19
N LEU A 59 1.42 -13.81 4.06
CA LEU A 59 0.86 -12.47 4.23
C LEU A 59 0.89 -11.71 2.90
N ASN A 60 -0.25 -11.64 2.23
CA ASN A 60 -0.44 -10.86 1.00
C ASN A 60 -0.75 -9.40 1.37
N ASN A 61 0.31 -8.64 1.69
CA ASN A 61 0.23 -7.23 2.06
C ASN A 61 0.57 -6.26 0.91
N ALA A 62 1.32 -6.72 -0.10
CA ALA A 62 1.67 -5.86 -1.23
C ALA A 62 0.41 -5.41 -1.98
N GLY A 63 0.36 -4.14 -2.36
CA GLY A 63 -0.79 -3.53 -3.00
C GLY A 63 -0.44 -2.19 -3.63
N ALA A 64 -1.26 -1.75 -4.56
CA ALA A 64 -1.18 -0.43 -5.18
C ALA A 64 -2.51 0.30 -5.06
N PHE A 65 -2.44 1.63 -5.00
CA PHE A 65 -3.59 2.51 -4.84
C PHE A 65 -3.43 3.70 -5.79
N TYR A 66 -4.54 4.38 -6.06
CA TYR A 66 -4.61 5.58 -6.88
C TYR A 66 -3.66 6.67 -6.37
N GLU A 67 -3.07 7.43 -7.30
CA GLU A 67 -2.34 8.63 -6.92
C GLU A 67 -3.31 9.70 -6.39
N HIS A 68 -4.43 9.86 -7.06
CA HIS A 68 -5.60 10.63 -6.65
C HIS A 68 -6.84 9.97 -7.24
N PRO A 69 -8.05 10.17 -6.67
CA PRO A 69 -9.27 9.63 -7.26
C PRO A 69 -9.42 10.16 -8.69
N ASP A 70 -9.71 9.29 -9.66
CA ASP A 70 -9.88 9.68 -11.06
C ASP A 70 -10.85 8.75 -11.82
N TYR A 71 -11.38 9.24 -12.93
CA TYR A 71 -12.32 8.49 -13.77
C TYR A 71 -11.65 7.30 -14.46
N LEU A 72 -12.41 6.27 -14.84
CA LEU A 72 -11.82 5.08 -15.44
C LEU A 72 -11.20 5.39 -16.81
N GLU A 73 -11.87 6.19 -17.61
CA GLU A 73 -11.50 6.57 -18.97
C GLU A 73 -10.26 7.47 -19.05
N THR A 74 -9.78 8.01 -17.93
CA THR A 74 -8.54 8.81 -17.87
C THR A 74 -7.32 7.97 -17.48
N LEU A 75 -7.52 6.73 -17.01
CA LEU A 75 -6.44 5.88 -16.55
C LEU A 75 -5.75 5.21 -17.74
N GLY A 76 -4.41 5.19 -17.70
CA GLY A 76 -3.61 4.47 -18.71
C GLY A 76 -3.84 2.96 -18.64
N GLN A 77 -3.83 2.30 -19.79
CA GLN A 77 -4.05 0.85 -19.88
C GLN A 77 -3.03 0.05 -19.05
N GLU A 78 -1.75 0.42 -19.11
CA GLU A 78 -0.68 -0.21 -18.32
C GLU A 78 -0.92 -0.06 -16.81
N TRP A 79 -1.32 1.13 -16.38
CA TRP A 79 -1.66 1.39 -14.98
C TRP A 79 -2.79 0.48 -14.48
N ILE A 80 -3.84 0.29 -15.29
CA ILE A 80 -4.98 -0.60 -14.96
C ILE A 80 -4.48 -2.04 -14.83
N GLN A 81 -3.68 -2.51 -15.79
CA GLN A 81 -3.11 -3.86 -15.79
C GLN A 81 -2.26 -4.11 -14.55
N GLU A 82 -1.32 -3.23 -14.23
CA GLU A 82 -0.46 -3.32 -13.05
C GLU A 82 -1.26 -3.35 -11.75
N HIS A 83 -2.30 -2.52 -11.63
CA HIS A 83 -3.14 -2.44 -10.44
C HIS A 83 -3.97 -3.71 -10.22
N LEU A 84 -4.51 -4.30 -11.30
CA LEU A 84 -5.17 -5.60 -11.24
C LEU A 84 -4.16 -6.72 -10.95
N TRP A 85 -2.95 -6.64 -11.49
CA TRP A 85 -1.91 -7.64 -11.26
C TRP A 85 -1.53 -7.70 -9.79
N ILE A 86 -1.15 -6.57 -9.19
CA ILE A 86 -0.67 -6.52 -7.81
C ILE A 86 -1.78 -6.76 -6.78
N ASN A 87 -3.00 -6.23 -7.02
CA ASN A 87 -4.08 -6.34 -6.04
C ASN A 87 -4.93 -7.61 -6.20
N CYS A 88 -4.94 -8.26 -7.37
CA CYS A 88 -5.75 -9.45 -7.63
C CYS A 88 -4.90 -10.67 -7.98
N LEU A 89 -4.14 -10.61 -9.08
CA LEU A 89 -3.49 -11.81 -9.59
C LEU A 89 -2.34 -12.29 -8.70
N ALA A 90 -1.49 -11.38 -8.21
CA ALA A 90 -0.38 -11.69 -7.33
C ALA A 90 -0.83 -12.43 -6.05
N PRO A 91 -1.81 -11.94 -5.26
CA PRO A 91 -2.28 -12.68 -4.09
C PRO A 91 -2.89 -14.04 -4.48
N THR A 92 -3.61 -14.14 -5.60
CA THR A 92 -4.16 -15.42 -6.09
C THR A 92 -3.06 -16.43 -6.41
N MET A 93 -2.01 -16.00 -7.12
CA MET A 93 -0.89 -16.87 -7.49
C MET A 93 -0.09 -17.31 -6.26
N LEU A 94 0.16 -16.40 -5.31
CA LEU A 94 0.85 -16.74 -4.06
C LEU A 94 0.02 -17.72 -3.21
N CYS A 95 -1.30 -17.53 -3.12
CA CYS A 95 -2.20 -18.50 -2.48
C CYS A 95 -2.08 -19.88 -3.14
N LYS A 96 -2.17 -19.94 -4.48
CA LYS A 96 -2.04 -21.18 -5.26
C LYS A 96 -0.71 -21.90 -4.99
N MET A 97 0.39 -21.17 -4.83
CA MET A 97 1.71 -21.75 -4.55
C MET A 97 1.81 -22.41 -3.16
N VAL A 98 1.21 -21.80 -2.13
CA VAL A 98 1.38 -22.27 -0.74
C VAL A 98 0.31 -23.28 -0.31
N LEU A 99 -0.91 -23.18 -0.85
CA LEU A 99 -2.06 -23.98 -0.43
C LEU A 99 -1.81 -25.49 -0.46
N PRO A 100 -1.25 -26.10 -1.53
CA PRO A 100 -1.05 -27.55 -1.56
C PRO A 100 -0.18 -28.05 -0.40
N ARG A 101 0.91 -27.34 -0.10
CA ARG A 101 1.84 -27.69 0.99
C ARG A 101 1.23 -27.44 2.37
N MET A 102 0.38 -26.42 2.52
CA MET A 102 -0.35 -26.18 3.77
C MET A 102 -1.40 -27.27 4.02
N LYS A 103 -2.16 -27.65 2.98
CA LYS A 103 -3.19 -28.70 3.05
C LYS A 103 -2.58 -30.07 3.36
N ALA A 104 -1.48 -30.44 2.69
CA ALA A 104 -0.77 -31.69 2.95
C ALA A 104 -0.30 -31.83 4.41
N ARG A 105 0.03 -30.72 5.08
CA ARG A 105 0.46 -30.69 6.48
C ARG A 105 -0.70 -30.60 7.48
N GLY A 106 -1.92 -30.29 7.02
CA GLY A 106 -3.05 -30.05 7.91
C GLY A 106 -2.98 -28.74 8.70
N LYS A 107 -2.09 -27.81 8.34
CA LYS A 107 -1.87 -26.56 9.10
C LYS A 107 -1.26 -25.46 8.25
N GLY A 108 -1.92 -24.30 8.21
CA GLY A 108 -1.41 -23.09 7.58
C GLY A 108 -2.37 -21.91 7.75
N LEU A 109 -1.84 -20.70 7.57
CA LEU A 109 -2.63 -19.47 7.59
C LEU A 109 -2.26 -18.60 6.38
N ILE A 110 -3.26 -18.13 5.65
CA ILE A 110 -3.11 -17.11 4.62
C ILE A 110 -3.84 -15.86 5.11
N VAL A 111 -3.19 -14.71 5.02
CA VAL A 111 -3.77 -13.41 5.37
C VAL A 111 -3.67 -12.50 4.16
N ASN A 112 -4.82 -12.10 3.63
CA ASN A 112 -4.97 -11.11 2.59
C ASN A 112 -5.36 -9.77 3.21
N ILE A 113 -4.85 -8.67 2.64
CA ILE A 113 -5.23 -7.32 3.05
C ILE A 113 -6.26 -6.75 2.08
N GLY A 114 -7.52 -6.73 2.53
CA GLY A 114 -8.67 -6.20 1.83
C GLY A 114 -8.87 -4.70 2.05
N SER A 115 -10.12 -4.26 2.00
CA SER A 115 -10.54 -2.90 2.33
C SER A 115 -11.93 -2.92 2.95
N GLY A 116 -12.06 -2.38 4.15
CA GLY A 116 -13.35 -2.26 4.83
C GLY A 116 -14.31 -1.34 4.05
N ILE A 117 -13.80 -0.26 3.48
CA ILE A 117 -14.61 0.65 2.66
C ILE A 117 -15.15 -0.07 1.43
N ALA A 118 -14.31 -0.83 0.71
CA ALA A 118 -14.77 -1.59 -0.47
C ALA A 118 -15.79 -2.68 -0.08
N SER A 119 -15.66 -3.28 1.10
CA SER A 119 -16.62 -4.27 1.62
C SER A 119 -17.97 -3.66 2.02
N ALA A 120 -18.00 -2.45 2.59
CA ALA A 120 -19.24 -1.81 3.04
C ALA A 120 -19.88 -0.87 2.00
N MET A 121 -19.08 -0.35 1.08
CA MET A 121 -19.50 0.50 -0.03
C MET A 121 -18.87 -0.01 -1.33
N PRO A 122 -19.53 -0.96 -2.01
CA PRO A 122 -19.01 -1.52 -3.26
C PRO A 122 -18.93 -0.49 -4.39
N GLU A 123 -19.74 0.57 -4.31
CA GLU A 123 -19.75 1.71 -5.22
C GLU A 123 -18.77 2.80 -4.74
N ALA A 124 -17.51 2.62 -5.14
CA ALA A 124 -16.41 3.56 -4.91
C ALA A 124 -16.12 4.40 -6.17
N PRO A 125 -16.85 5.51 -6.41
CA PRO A 125 -16.62 6.34 -7.59
C PRO A 125 -15.19 6.87 -7.60
N LEU A 126 -14.62 7.04 -8.78
CA LEU A 126 -13.24 7.50 -9.00
C LEU A 126 -12.14 6.59 -8.43
N LEU A 127 -12.51 5.44 -7.86
CA LEU A 127 -11.61 4.42 -7.34
C LEU A 127 -12.03 3.03 -7.87
N SER A 128 -12.63 3.00 -9.05
CA SER A 128 -13.33 1.84 -9.62
C SER A 128 -12.48 0.58 -9.66
N VAL A 129 -11.25 0.68 -10.17
CA VAL A 129 -10.31 -0.47 -10.28
C VAL A 129 -9.91 -0.98 -8.90
N TYR A 130 -9.64 -0.09 -7.95
CA TYR A 130 -9.23 -0.48 -6.60
C TYR A 130 -10.40 -1.08 -5.81
N GLY A 131 -11.57 -0.45 -5.86
CA GLY A 131 -12.79 -0.95 -5.24
C GLY A 131 -13.12 -2.36 -5.74
N ALA A 132 -13.14 -2.55 -7.07
CA ALA A 132 -13.36 -3.86 -7.67
C ALA A 132 -12.29 -4.88 -7.25
N ALA A 133 -11.00 -4.51 -7.25
CA ALA A 133 -9.91 -5.39 -6.83
C ALA A 133 -10.03 -5.84 -5.37
N LYS A 134 -10.41 -4.95 -4.46
CA LYS A 134 -10.58 -5.31 -3.04
C LYS A 134 -11.85 -6.15 -2.79
N THR A 135 -12.90 -5.97 -3.60
CA THR A 135 -14.04 -6.90 -3.62
C THR A 135 -13.64 -8.28 -4.15
N TYR A 136 -12.80 -8.35 -5.19
CA TYR A 136 -12.23 -9.61 -5.68
C TYR A 136 -11.46 -10.34 -4.57
N VAL A 137 -10.56 -9.65 -3.86
CA VAL A 137 -9.79 -10.25 -2.75
C VAL A 137 -10.70 -10.71 -1.61
N ASP A 138 -11.78 -9.98 -1.31
CA ASP A 138 -12.75 -10.42 -0.29
C ASP A 138 -13.43 -11.73 -0.67
N SER A 139 -13.96 -11.79 -1.89
CA SER A 139 -14.60 -12.99 -2.42
C SER A 139 -13.62 -14.17 -2.48
N LEU A 140 -12.42 -13.94 -3.04
CA LEU A 140 -11.35 -14.94 -3.11
C LEU A 140 -11.03 -15.52 -1.73
N SER A 141 -10.86 -14.66 -0.72
CA SER A 141 -10.47 -15.09 0.62
C SER A 141 -11.54 -15.96 1.28
N ARG A 142 -12.81 -15.59 1.11
CA ARG A 142 -13.95 -16.37 1.63
C ARG A 142 -14.04 -17.75 0.99
N SER A 143 -13.93 -17.83 -0.34
CA SER A 143 -13.96 -19.09 -1.06
C SER A 143 -12.78 -19.98 -0.66
N LEU A 144 -11.57 -19.41 -0.62
CA LEU A 144 -10.37 -20.17 -0.24
C LEU A 144 -10.41 -20.64 1.22
N ASP A 145 -10.97 -19.87 2.16
CA ASP A 145 -11.12 -20.33 3.56
C ASP A 145 -12.07 -21.54 3.62
N ALA A 146 -13.21 -21.47 2.93
CA ALA A 146 -14.16 -22.57 2.86
C ALA A 146 -13.55 -23.84 2.20
N GLU A 147 -12.78 -23.67 1.12
CA GLU A 147 -12.08 -24.77 0.44
C GLU A 147 -10.91 -25.36 1.25
N ALA A 148 -10.33 -24.59 2.16
CA ALA A 148 -9.13 -24.95 2.91
C ALA A 148 -9.43 -25.43 4.34
N ALA A 149 -10.56 -25.02 4.92
CA ALA A 149 -10.96 -25.37 6.28
C ALA A 149 -11.01 -26.90 6.55
N PRO A 150 -11.53 -27.76 5.65
CA PRO A 150 -11.51 -29.21 5.86
C PRO A 150 -10.10 -29.81 5.98
N TYR A 151 -9.09 -29.08 5.52
CA TYR A 151 -7.67 -29.48 5.56
C TYR A 151 -6.90 -28.80 6.71
N GLY A 152 -7.58 -28.20 7.69
CA GLY A 152 -6.92 -27.53 8.83
C GLY A 152 -6.16 -26.25 8.45
N VAL A 153 -6.45 -25.66 7.29
CA VAL A 153 -5.83 -24.43 6.79
C VAL A 153 -6.86 -23.31 6.82
N ARG A 154 -6.44 -22.12 7.27
CA ARG A 154 -7.28 -20.92 7.31
C ARG A 154 -6.83 -19.89 6.28
N VAL A 155 -7.79 -19.23 5.66
CA VAL A 155 -7.59 -18.04 4.83
C VAL A 155 -8.38 -16.89 5.42
N GLN A 156 -7.74 -15.76 5.62
CA GLN A 156 -8.35 -14.58 6.22
C GLN A 156 -8.19 -13.37 5.32
N ASN A 157 -9.20 -12.53 5.31
CA ASN A 157 -9.17 -11.19 4.78
C ASN A 157 -9.27 -10.18 5.92
N MET A 158 -8.21 -9.40 6.10
CA MET A 158 -8.25 -8.29 7.03
C MET A 158 -8.75 -7.05 6.32
N TRP A 159 -9.75 -6.38 6.90
CA TRP A 159 -10.36 -5.17 6.41
C TRP A 159 -9.79 -3.95 7.16
N PRO A 160 -8.69 -3.35 6.69
CA PRO A 160 -8.34 -2.01 7.13
C PRO A 160 -9.41 -1.02 6.68
N MET A 161 -9.70 -0.04 7.55
CA MET A 161 -10.30 1.23 7.14
C MET A 161 -9.13 2.17 6.80
N PHE A 162 -9.14 3.41 7.27
CA PHE A 162 -7.97 4.26 7.14
C PHE A 162 -6.84 3.76 8.06
N VAL A 163 -5.62 3.67 7.54
CA VAL A 163 -4.41 3.39 8.33
C VAL A 163 -3.34 4.35 7.82
N TYR A 164 -2.61 5.00 8.73
CA TYR A 164 -1.61 6.01 8.38
C TYR A 164 -0.39 5.40 7.69
N THR A 165 -0.50 5.15 6.40
CA THR A 165 0.54 4.58 5.54
C THR A 165 0.79 5.49 4.34
N LYS A 166 1.96 5.33 3.70
CA LYS A 166 2.27 6.04 2.44
C LYS A 166 1.25 5.76 1.32
N ILE A 167 0.61 4.59 1.34
CA ILE A 167 -0.41 4.18 0.37
C ILE A 167 -1.72 4.94 0.62
N ALA A 168 -2.12 5.10 1.88
CA ALA A 168 -3.37 5.77 2.24
C ALA A 168 -3.32 7.30 2.11
N LYS A 169 -2.12 7.88 1.92
CA LYS A 169 -1.89 9.33 1.75
C LYS A 169 -2.64 10.20 2.77
N LEU A 170 -2.73 9.73 4.02
CA LEU A 170 -3.35 10.51 5.10
C LEU A 170 -2.41 11.63 5.52
N ASP A 171 -2.94 12.83 5.68
CA ASP A 171 -2.14 14.00 6.10
C ASP A 171 -1.86 13.99 7.60
N LYS A 172 -2.68 13.29 8.40
CA LYS A 172 -2.56 13.23 9.87
C LYS A 172 -2.99 11.87 10.41
N VAL A 173 -2.33 11.43 11.48
CA VAL A 173 -2.81 10.33 12.33
C VAL A 173 -4.11 10.78 13.00
N SER A 174 -5.10 9.90 13.04
CA SER A 174 -6.39 10.17 13.68
C SER A 174 -6.93 8.94 14.40
N PHE A 175 -7.97 9.13 15.20
CA PHE A 175 -8.63 8.05 15.91
C PHE A 175 -9.16 6.94 14.97
N PHE A 176 -9.66 7.33 13.79
CA PHE A 176 -10.14 6.41 12.74
C PHE A 176 -9.06 6.04 11.71
N GLY A 177 -7.86 6.58 11.85
CA GLY A 177 -6.71 6.38 10.99
C GLY A 177 -5.42 6.24 11.83
N PRO A 178 -5.28 5.12 12.56
CA PRO A 178 -4.19 4.95 13.52
C PRO A 178 -2.85 4.67 12.83
N LEU A 179 -1.79 4.65 13.62
CA LEU A 179 -0.47 4.24 13.17
C LEU A 179 -0.45 2.77 12.70
N PRO A 180 0.40 2.42 11.72
CA PRO A 180 0.54 1.05 11.24
C PRO A 180 0.85 0.04 12.35
N ASP A 181 1.69 0.41 13.32
CA ASP A 181 2.08 -0.50 14.42
C ASP A 181 0.90 -0.84 15.33
N VAL A 182 0.01 0.13 15.57
CA VAL A 182 -1.22 -0.09 16.36
C VAL A 182 -2.16 -1.04 15.62
N TRP A 183 -2.32 -0.82 14.31
CA TRP A 183 -3.14 -1.70 13.48
C TRP A 183 -2.53 -3.10 13.38
N ALA A 184 -1.22 -3.21 13.19
CA ALA A 184 -0.50 -4.48 13.10
C ALA A 184 -0.58 -5.26 14.41
N ALA A 185 -0.40 -4.60 15.57
CA ALA A 185 -0.57 -5.23 16.87
C ALA A 185 -1.98 -5.81 17.03
N ALA A 186 -3.03 -5.04 16.69
CA ALA A 186 -4.40 -5.53 16.71
C ALA A 186 -4.64 -6.68 15.72
N ALA A 187 -4.05 -6.61 14.53
CA ALA A 187 -4.12 -7.66 13.51
C ALA A 187 -3.51 -8.98 14.01
N MET A 188 -2.36 -8.92 14.69
CA MET A 188 -1.69 -10.08 15.26
C MET A 188 -2.58 -10.81 16.29
N TRP A 189 -3.35 -10.08 17.10
CA TRP A 189 -4.30 -10.66 18.06
C TRP A 189 -5.48 -11.39 17.40
N GLN A 190 -5.76 -11.10 16.13
CA GLN A 190 -6.92 -11.58 15.39
C GLN A 190 -6.59 -12.75 14.45
N LEU A 191 -5.30 -13.05 14.25
CA LEU A 191 -4.84 -14.12 13.37
C LEU A 191 -5.47 -15.47 13.75
N GLY A 192 -5.89 -16.23 12.73
CA GLY A 192 -6.47 -17.56 12.91
C GLY A 192 -7.94 -17.61 13.36
N ARG A 193 -8.57 -16.47 13.72
CA ARG A 193 -9.99 -16.40 14.18
C ARG A 193 -11.03 -16.44 13.04
N ASP A 194 -11.44 -15.27 12.54
CA ASP A 194 -12.52 -15.17 11.55
C ASP A 194 -11.99 -15.03 10.12
N THR A 195 -12.80 -15.45 9.15
CA THR A 195 -12.47 -15.35 7.71
C THR A 195 -12.34 -13.90 7.27
N CYS A 196 -13.23 -13.01 7.70
CA CYS A 196 -13.19 -11.60 7.35
C CYS A 196 -13.24 -10.78 8.64
N ILE A 197 -12.19 -9.99 8.88
CA ILE A 197 -12.05 -9.31 10.16
C ILE A 197 -11.51 -7.91 10.02
N THR A 198 -12.04 -7.02 10.84
CA THR A 198 -11.53 -5.68 11.01
C THR A 198 -10.75 -5.65 12.33
N PRO A 199 -9.40 -5.56 12.32
CA PRO A 199 -8.63 -5.81 13.55
C PRO A 199 -8.94 -4.87 14.71
N LEU A 200 -9.34 -3.63 14.41
CA LEU A 200 -9.67 -2.61 15.41
C LEU A 200 -11.17 -2.46 15.58
N TRP A 201 -11.64 -2.45 16.82
CA TRP A 201 -13.06 -2.27 17.14
C TRP A 201 -13.61 -0.94 16.61
N VAL A 202 -12.81 0.14 16.61
CA VAL A 202 -13.20 1.45 16.05
C VAL A 202 -13.47 1.38 14.55
N HIS A 203 -12.69 0.60 13.82
CA HIS A 203 -12.93 0.34 12.41
C HIS A 203 -14.17 -0.54 12.22
N GLY A 204 -14.42 -1.49 13.13
CA GLY A 204 -15.65 -2.29 13.16
C GLY A 204 -16.90 -1.42 13.34
N LEU A 205 -16.86 -0.44 14.23
CA LEU A 205 -17.94 0.54 14.40
C LEU A 205 -18.12 1.40 13.15
N ALA A 206 -17.03 1.92 12.58
CA ALA A 206 -17.08 2.71 11.35
C ALA A 206 -17.67 1.89 10.19
N LEU A 207 -17.27 0.63 10.05
CA LEU A 207 -17.79 -0.29 9.04
C LEU A 207 -19.28 -0.57 9.24
N SER A 208 -19.72 -0.82 10.47
CA SER A 208 -21.14 -1.05 10.78
C SER A 208 -21.99 0.19 10.51
N ALA A 209 -21.51 1.37 10.90
CA ALA A 209 -22.17 2.64 10.58
C ALA A 209 -22.27 2.84 9.06
N LEU A 210 -21.23 2.50 8.32
CA LEU A 210 -21.19 2.61 6.87
C LEU A 210 -22.20 1.67 6.18
N ARG A 211 -22.36 0.45 6.69
CA ARG A 211 -23.33 -0.53 6.18
C ARG A 211 -24.77 -0.13 6.45
N LEU A 212 -25.04 0.46 7.62
CA LEU A 212 -26.37 0.92 8.02
C LEU A 212 -26.74 2.29 7.41
N MET A 213 -25.78 2.99 6.81
CA MET A 213 -26.01 4.32 6.26
C MET A 213 -27.00 4.25 5.09
N PRO A 214 -28.05 5.10 5.07
CA PRO A 214 -28.92 5.23 3.92
C PRO A 214 -28.16 5.66 2.67
N GLU A 215 -28.70 5.33 1.50
CA GLU A 215 -28.07 5.69 0.21
C GLU A 215 -27.82 7.19 0.07
N THR A 216 -28.72 8.03 0.56
CA THR A 216 -28.54 9.50 0.58
C THR A 216 -27.27 9.92 1.33
N GLY A 217 -26.97 9.29 2.47
CA GLY A 217 -25.73 9.54 3.21
C GLY A 217 -24.48 9.05 2.46
N LYS A 218 -24.58 7.89 1.80
CA LYS A 218 -23.49 7.38 0.95
C LYS A 218 -23.20 8.31 -0.22
N GLN A 219 -24.22 8.91 -0.83
CA GLN A 219 -24.04 9.92 -1.89
C GLN A 219 -23.25 11.14 -1.41
N VAL A 220 -23.49 11.61 -0.19
CA VAL A 220 -22.71 12.72 0.41
C VAL A 220 -21.23 12.32 0.57
N MET A 221 -20.95 11.10 1.04
CA MET A 221 -19.55 10.64 1.14
C MET A 221 -18.87 10.47 -0.21
N LYS A 222 -19.61 10.00 -1.23
CA LYS A 222 -19.09 9.92 -2.61
C LYS A 222 -18.64 11.30 -3.11
N LYS A 223 -19.37 12.38 -2.75
CA LYS A 223 -19.00 13.76 -3.08
C LYS A 223 -17.57 14.12 -2.66
N VAL A 224 -17.10 13.59 -1.53
CA VAL A 224 -15.73 13.82 -1.03
C VAL A 224 -14.68 13.31 -2.02
N LEU A 225 -14.95 12.19 -2.71
CA LEU A 225 -14.03 11.65 -3.71
C LEU A 225 -13.94 12.57 -4.94
N TYR A 226 -15.08 13.10 -5.40
CA TYR A 226 -15.11 14.09 -6.49
C TYR A 226 -14.37 15.38 -6.09
N GLU A 227 -14.62 15.92 -4.89
CA GLU A 227 -13.92 17.11 -4.41
C GLU A 227 -12.41 16.88 -4.22
N SER A 228 -12.02 15.68 -3.79
CA SER A 228 -10.61 15.29 -3.66
C SER A 228 -9.90 15.26 -5.02
N ARG A 229 -10.56 14.73 -6.05
CA ARG A 229 -10.08 14.77 -7.43
C ARG A 229 -9.86 16.20 -7.91
N GLU A 230 -10.86 17.06 -7.78
CA GLU A 230 -10.77 18.46 -8.24
C GLU A 230 -9.62 19.21 -7.55
N LYS A 231 -9.43 18.99 -6.24
CA LYS A 231 -8.27 19.54 -5.50
C LYS A 231 -6.94 19.01 -6.02
N ALA A 232 -6.85 17.72 -6.34
CA ALA A 232 -5.63 17.11 -6.87
C ALA A 232 -5.27 17.69 -8.25
N LEU A 233 -6.25 17.83 -9.15
CA LEU A 233 -6.05 18.41 -10.48
C LEU A 233 -5.69 19.90 -10.40
N ALA A 234 -6.34 20.68 -9.53
CA ALA A 234 -5.99 22.08 -9.32
C ALA A 234 -4.53 22.23 -8.85
N LYS A 235 -4.07 21.35 -7.95
CA LYS A 235 -2.68 21.34 -7.47
C LYS A 235 -1.70 20.98 -8.59
N GLN A 236 -2.03 20.00 -9.44
CA GLN A 236 -1.20 19.62 -10.58
C GLN A 236 -1.11 20.75 -11.60
N ASN A 237 -2.25 21.35 -11.98
CA ASN A 237 -2.29 22.46 -12.93
C ASN A 237 -1.52 23.68 -12.42
N GLY A 238 -1.65 24.01 -11.13
CA GLY A 238 -0.88 25.08 -10.49
C GLY A 238 0.63 24.80 -10.47
N ALA A 239 1.05 23.56 -10.18
CA ALA A 239 2.46 23.17 -10.22
C ALA A 239 3.03 23.23 -11.65
N THR A 240 2.25 22.81 -12.65
CA THR A 240 2.62 22.89 -14.06
C THR A 240 2.76 24.34 -14.51
N ALA A 241 1.84 25.23 -14.12
CA ALA A 241 1.90 26.66 -14.43
C ALA A 241 3.12 27.37 -13.80
N VAL A 242 3.49 27.02 -12.57
CA VAL A 242 4.70 27.55 -11.91
C VAL A 242 5.97 27.03 -12.58
N SER A 243 5.99 25.76 -12.99
CA SER A 243 7.12 25.15 -13.72
C SER A 243 7.33 25.78 -15.09
N THR A 244 6.25 25.98 -15.87
CA THR A 244 6.33 26.65 -17.18
C THR A 244 6.71 28.11 -17.06
N ALA A 245 6.19 28.83 -16.06
CA ALA A 245 6.60 30.21 -15.78
C ALA A 245 8.09 30.32 -15.40
N LYS A 246 8.62 29.35 -14.64
CA LYS A 246 10.05 29.29 -14.27
C LYS A 246 10.95 28.91 -15.46
N ALA A 247 10.45 28.08 -16.38
CA ALA A 247 11.16 27.72 -17.62
C ALA A 247 11.13 28.85 -18.68
N ALA A 248 10.10 29.70 -18.65
CA ALA A 248 9.94 30.85 -19.55
C ALA A 248 10.65 32.12 -19.03
N ALA A 249 11.21 32.11 -17.81
CA ALA A 249 11.99 33.23 -17.31
C ALA A 249 13.33 33.31 -18.06
N PRO A 250 13.67 34.46 -18.68
CA PRO A 250 14.92 34.60 -19.44
C PRO A 250 16.14 34.43 -18.53
N ALA A 251 17.13 33.66 -19.00
CA ALA A 251 18.39 33.47 -18.30
C ALA A 251 19.22 34.77 -18.33
N GLY A 252 19.51 35.33 -17.15
CA GLY A 252 20.38 36.49 -16.94
C GLY A 252 19.58 37.73 -16.54
N VAL A 253 19.74 38.26 -15.33
CA VAL A 253 20.96 38.96 -14.89
C VAL A 253 21.44 38.45 -13.53
N GLN A 254 22.60 37.78 -13.51
CA GLN A 254 23.42 37.73 -12.30
C GLN A 254 24.08 39.10 -12.15
N VAL A 255 23.67 39.85 -11.11
CA VAL A 255 24.41 41.05 -10.68
C VAL A 255 25.67 40.55 -9.98
N SER A 256 26.78 40.50 -10.73
CA SER A 256 28.10 40.23 -10.17
C SER A 256 28.62 41.51 -9.50
N ALA A 257 28.76 41.46 -8.17
CA ALA A 257 29.44 42.50 -7.42
C ALA A 257 30.94 42.44 -7.74
N VAL A 258 31.43 43.38 -8.55
CA VAL A 258 32.86 43.52 -8.84
C VAL A 258 33.55 44.13 -7.62
N SER A 259 34.36 43.32 -6.94
CA SER A 259 35.36 43.75 -5.98
C SER A 259 36.49 44.50 -6.70
N GLY A 260 36.54 45.82 -6.56
CA GLY A 260 37.69 46.64 -6.95
C GLY A 260 38.50 47.02 -5.72
N GLY A 261 39.64 46.38 -5.51
CA GLY A 261 40.67 46.85 -4.58
C GLY A 261 41.75 47.62 -5.34
N THR A 262 42.23 48.72 -4.77
CA THR A 262 43.65 49.13 -4.80
C THR A 262 43.91 50.25 -3.79
N ALA A 263 45.12 50.22 -3.25
CA ALA A 263 45.58 50.82 -2.02
C ALA A 263 46.02 52.29 -2.14
N ALA A 264 46.05 53.03 -1.01
CA ALA A 264 47.29 53.47 -0.33
C ALA A 264 47.12 54.75 0.51
N ALA A 265 47.74 54.70 1.70
CA ALA A 265 48.39 55.77 2.45
C ALA A 265 47.57 56.93 3.09
N SER A 266 47.64 57.03 4.43
CA SER A 266 48.44 58.05 5.15
C SER A 266 47.79 58.59 6.44
N ALA A 267 48.66 58.87 7.42
CA ALA A 267 48.50 59.74 8.61
C ALA A 267 47.58 59.25 9.75
N ARG A 268 48.15 58.76 10.87
CA ARG A 268 48.75 59.48 12.02
C ARG A 268 47.71 60.13 12.97
N HIS A 269 47.83 59.71 14.25
CA HIS A 269 47.54 60.46 15.49
C HIS A 269 46.05 60.73 15.79
N ARG A 270 45.53 60.67 17.02
CA ARG A 270 46.10 60.71 18.38
C ARG A 270 44.97 60.32 19.36
N LYS A 271 45.35 59.63 20.44
CA LYS A 271 44.74 59.53 21.78
C LYS A 271 43.32 58.99 21.91
#